data_AF-A0A9P0KRG9-F1
#
_entry.id   AF-A0A9P0KRG9-F1
#
_cell.length_a   1.000
_cell.length_b   1.000
_cell.length_c   1.000
_cell.angle_alpha   90.00
_cell.angle_beta   90.00
_cell.angle_gamma   90.00
#
_symmetry.space_group_name_H-M   'P 1'
#
loop_
_entity.id
_entity.type
_entity.pdbx_description
1 polymer ?
#
loop_
_entity_poly.entity_id
_entity_poly.type
_entity_poly.pdbx_seq_one_letter_code
_entity_poly.pdbx_strand_id
1 'polypeptide(L)'
;MCNASFFEKMSLDNHILHKHPELTASVSSKIHECTHCEYKTTYVQCLARHIMRHTGAELACTKCVASFTTKRSLDNHILQKHPELTASVSSKIHECTHCEYQTTYVHYLAKHIMKHNKAKLTCTRCDESFTFRSSLNNHILQKHRDALLSQDTSKNHLAEYVVKEKPIEIQCSKCDMPFTDQKVLDNHILQKHPELATTVSSKIHECKYCKYKTTHEWCLARHMIKHTVQM
;
A
#
# COMPACT_ATOMS: atom_id res chain seq x y z
N MET A 1 -14.95 27.55 4.02
CA MET A 1 -13.99 27.45 2.91
C MET A 1 -13.02 26.31 3.19
N CYS A 2 -12.83 25.39 2.24
CA CYS A 2 -11.90 24.26 2.37
C CYS A 2 -10.54 24.64 1.77
N ASN A 3 -9.44 24.41 2.48
CA ASN A 3 -8.07 24.73 2.03
C ASN A 3 -7.36 23.53 1.39
N ALA A 4 -8.11 22.57 0.85
CA ALA A 4 -7.53 21.39 0.23
C ALA A 4 -6.93 21.74 -1.15
N SER A 5 -5.68 21.31 -1.38
CA SER A 5 -4.94 21.55 -2.62
C SER A 5 -4.71 20.23 -3.36
N PHE A 6 -4.86 20.25 -4.68
CA PHE A 6 -4.79 19.05 -5.51
C PHE A 6 -3.91 19.31 -6.74
N PHE A 7 -3.08 18.32 -7.07
CA PHE A 7 -2.22 18.37 -8.25
C PHE A 7 -2.93 17.87 -9.52
N GLU A 8 -4.03 17.12 -9.35
CA GLU A 8 -4.79 16.53 -10.45
C GLU A 8 -6.27 16.86 -10.34
N LYS A 9 -6.90 17.13 -11.47
CA LYS A 9 -8.34 17.37 -11.57
C LYS A 9 -9.15 16.20 -11.02
N MET A 10 -8.79 14.97 -11.37
CA MET A 10 -9.49 13.76 -10.88
C MET A 10 -9.46 13.65 -9.34
N SER A 11 -8.36 14.10 -8.71
CA SER A 11 -8.20 14.12 -7.26
C SER A 11 -9.07 15.20 -6.61
N LEU A 12 -9.13 16.40 -7.21
CA LEU A 12 -10.05 17.46 -6.80
C LEU A 12 -11.51 17.02 -6.91
N ASP A 13 -11.88 16.43 -8.05
CA ASP A 13 -13.23 15.96 -8.32
C ASP A 13 -13.66 14.87 -7.32
N ASN A 14 -12.76 13.94 -6.98
CA ASN A 14 -13.03 12.96 -5.93
C ASN A 14 -13.20 13.60 -4.55
N HIS A 15 -12.43 14.64 -4.24
CA HIS A 15 -12.59 15.38 -2.99
C HIS A 15 -13.94 16.09 -2.93
N ILE A 16 -14.32 16.78 -4.01
CA ILE A 16 -15.63 17.44 -4.12
C ILE A 16 -16.75 16.43 -3.89
N LEU A 17 -16.68 15.27 -4.57
CA LEU A 17 -17.68 14.21 -4.47
C LEU A 17 -17.93 13.73 -3.03
N HIS A 18 -16.90 13.71 -2.18
CA HIS A 18 -17.00 13.19 -0.82
C HIS A 18 -17.10 14.26 0.28
N LYS A 19 -16.60 15.47 0.04
CA LYS A 19 -16.50 16.53 1.06
C LYS A 19 -17.39 17.73 0.77
N HIS A 20 -17.84 17.85 -0.48
CA HIS A 20 -18.69 18.93 -0.97
C HIS A 20 -19.82 18.37 -1.84
N PRO A 21 -20.73 17.54 -1.27
CA PRO A 21 -21.84 16.95 -2.02
C PRO A 21 -22.71 18.01 -2.74
N GLU A 22 -22.78 19.22 -2.20
CA GLU A 22 -23.47 20.39 -2.77
C GLU A 22 -22.84 20.89 -4.08
N LEU A 23 -21.56 20.61 -4.31
CA LEU A 23 -20.82 21.02 -5.51
C LEU A 23 -20.61 19.85 -6.49
N THR A 24 -21.29 18.72 -6.30
CA THR A 24 -21.13 17.54 -7.19
C THR A 24 -21.45 17.83 -8.65
N ALA A 25 -22.31 18.80 -8.95
CA ALA A 25 -22.58 19.25 -10.31
C ALA A 25 -21.35 19.83 -11.03
N SER A 26 -20.34 20.29 -10.30
CA SER A 26 -19.06 20.78 -10.85
C SER A 26 -18.06 19.68 -11.17
N VAL A 27 -18.30 18.44 -10.69
CA VAL A 27 -17.46 17.29 -10.98
C VAL A 27 -17.62 16.93 -12.45
N SER A 28 -16.51 16.93 -13.18
CA SER A 28 -16.49 16.61 -14.61
C SER A 28 -15.71 15.34 -14.93
N SER A 29 -14.95 14.80 -13.97
CA SER A 29 -14.42 13.44 -14.03
C SER A 29 -15.55 12.42 -14.03
N LYS A 30 -15.32 11.30 -14.71
CA LYS A 30 -16.28 10.17 -14.71
C LYS A 30 -16.49 9.65 -13.30
N ILE A 31 -17.74 9.60 -12.87
CA ILE A 31 -18.13 9.05 -11.57
C ILE A 31 -18.46 7.57 -11.74
N HIS A 32 -17.92 6.76 -10.83
CA HIS A 32 -18.14 5.34 -10.70
C HIS A 32 -18.97 5.09 -9.44
N GLU A 33 -20.15 4.51 -9.61
CA GLU A 33 -21.13 4.30 -8.54
C GLU A 33 -21.25 2.81 -8.20
N CYS A 34 -21.42 2.52 -6.91
CA CYS A 34 -21.72 1.18 -6.44
C CYS A 34 -23.20 0.85 -6.71
N THR A 35 -23.46 -0.37 -7.19
CA THR A 35 -24.81 -0.87 -7.42
C THR A 35 -25.50 -1.37 -6.17
N HIS A 36 -24.76 -1.52 -5.06
CA HIS A 36 -25.25 -2.08 -3.81
C HIS A 36 -25.45 -1.04 -2.69
N CYS A 37 -24.88 0.16 -2.84
CA CYS A 37 -25.05 1.26 -1.88
C CYS A 37 -24.69 2.61 -2.52
N GLU A 38 -24.87 3.70 -1.79
CA GLU A 38 -24.64 5.08 -2.26
C GLU A 38 -23.16 5.47 -2.46
N TYR A 39 -22.23 4.51 -2.38
CA TYR A 39 -20.81 4.80 -2.56
C TYR A 39 -20.50 5.21 -4.00
N LYS A 40 -19.83 6.36 -4.16
CA LYS A 40 -19.37 6.91 -5.44
C LYS A 40 -17.90 7.30 -5.35
N THR A 41 -17.17 7.22 -6.46
CA THR A 41 -15.77 7.66 -6.55
C THR A 41 -15.42 8.00 -8.00
N THR A 42 -14.41 8.84 -8.23
CA THR A 42 -13.87 9.05 -9.59
C THR A 42 -12.81 8.00 -9.98
N TYR A 43 -12.43 7.11 -9.05
CA TYR A 43 -11.41 6.09 -9.27
C TYR A 43 -12.01 4.68 -9.43
N VAL A 44 -11.91 4.10 -10.61
CA VAL A 44 -12.44 2.74 -10.89
C VAL A 44 -11.88 1.67 -9.95
N GLN A 45 -10.59 1.73 -9.62
CA GLN A 45 -9.96 0.80 -8.69
C GLN A 45 -10.51 0.92 -7.25
N CYS A 46 -10.96 2.11 -6.85
CA CYS A 46 -11.59 2.30 -5.54
C CYS A 46 -12.99 1.69 -5.52
N LEU A 47 -13.75 1.81 -6.63
CA LEU A 47 -15.04 1.14 -6.77
C LEU A 47 -14.88 -0.38 -6.76
N ALA A 48 -13.94 -0.92 -7.55
CA ALA A 48 -13.69 -2.37 -7.60
C ALA A 48 -13.37 -2.93 -6.21
N ARG A 49 -12.48 -2.26 -5.47
CA ARG A 49 -12.14 -2.62 -4.09
C ARG A 49 -13.32 -2.48 -3.13
N HIS A 50 -14.16 -1.47 -3.31
CA HIS A 50 -15.37 -1.29 -2.51
C HIS A 50 -16.35 -2.45 -2.72
N ILE A 51 -16.58 -2.86 -3.97
CA ILE A 51 -17.51 -3.94 -4.32
C ILE A 51 -17.11 -5.28 -3.67
N MET A 52 -15.83 -5.53 -3.45
CA MET A 52 -15.36 -6.75 -2.76
C MET A 52 -15.98 -6.94 -1.37
N ARG A 53 -16.37 -5.84 -0.70
CA ARG A 53 -17.06 -5.89 0.60
C ARG A 53 -18.50 -6.40 0.51
N HIS A 54 -19.13 -6.24 -0.65
CA HIS A 54 -20.49 -6.74 -0.92
C HIS A 54 -20.47 -8.17 -1.41
N THR A 55 -19.49 -8.52 -2.25
CA THR A 55 -19.38 -9.87 -2.84
C THR A 55 -18.69 -10.89 -1.93
N GLY A 56 -18.09 -10.44 -0.82
CA GLY A 56 -17.30 -11.30 0.05
C GLY A 56 -15.98 -11.77 -0.57
N ALA A 57 -15.55 -11.17 -1.69
CA ALA A 57 -14.29 -11.50 -2.38
C ALA A 57 -13.04 -10.95 -1.66
N GLU A 58 -13.12 -10.68 -0.36
CA GLU A 58 -12.03 -10.14 0.44
C GLU A 58 -10.93 -11.19 0.66
N LEU A 59 -9.70 -10.72 0.87
CA LEU A 59 -8.56 -11.56 1.21
C LEU A 59 -8.62 -11.91 2.70
N ALA A 60 -8.95 -13.16 3.00
CA ALA A 60 -9.02 -13.65 4.37
C ALA A 60 -7.64 -13.97 4.95
N CYS A 61 -7.46 -13.71 6.24
CA CYS A 61 -6.33 -14.21 7.00
C CYS A 61 -6.49 -15.72 7.24
N THR A 62 -5.41 -16.49 7.12
CA THR A 62 -5.43 -17.94 7.34
C THR A 62 -5.44 -18.34 8.81
N LYS A 63 -5.21 -17.40 9.74
CA LYS A 63 -5.10 -17.65 11.19
C LYS A 63 -6.23 -17.07 12.02
N CYS A 64 -7.01 -16.14 11.46
CA CYS A 64 -8.11 -15.53 12.18
C CYS A 64 -9.23 -15.13 11.20
N VAL A 65 -10.35 -14.68 11.74
CA VAL A 65 -11.53 -14.28 10.98
C VAL A 65 -11.40 -12.94 10.25
N ALA A 66 -10.23 -12.28 10.33
CA ALA A 66 -10.03 -10.97 9.71
C ALA A 66 -9.94 -11.09 8.18
N SER A 67 -10.66 -10.22 7.49
CA SER A 67 -10.67 -10.09 6.03
C SER A 67 -10.23 -8.70 5.60
N PHE A 68 -9.67 -8.61 4.40
CA PHE A 68 -9.05 -7.38 3.90
C PHE A 68 -9.32 -7.16 2.42
N THR A 69 -9.53 -5.90 2.04
CA THR A 69 -9.77 -5.54 0.64
C THR A 69 -8.48 -5.34 -0.17
N THR A 70 -7.30 -5.38 0.46
CA THR A 70 -6.01 -5.30 -0.24
C THR A 70 -4.97 -6.24 0.36
N LYS A 71 -4.05 -6.73 -0.48
CA LYS A 71 -2.93 -7.59 -0.03
C LYS A 71 -2.03 -6.86 0.96
N ARG A 72 -1.70 -5.58 0.72
CA ARG A 72 -0.89 -4.78 1.65
C ARG A 72 -1.52 -4.65 3.04
N SER A 73 -2.85 -4.51 3.14
CA SER A 73 -3.52 -4.48 4.44
C SER A 73 -3.50 -5.83 5.15
N LEU A 74 -3.68 -6.94 4.43
CA LEU A 74 -3.54 -8.28 5.00
C LEU A 74 -2.10 -8.54 5.47
N ASP A 75 -1.11 -8.16 4.67
CA ASP A 75 0.31 -8.30 5.00
C ASP A 75 0.68 -7.49 6.25
N ASN A 76 0.22 -6.25 6.36
CA ASN A 76 0.40 -5.47 7.57
C ASN A 76 -0.27 -6.12 8.77
N HIS A 77 -1.48 -6.66 8.61
CA HIS A 77 -2.16 -7.41 9.69
C HIS A 77 -1.33 -8.61 10.14
N ILE A 78 -0.80 -9.39 9.20
CA ILE A 78 0.09 -10.53 9.49
C ILE A 78 1.29 -10.06 10.31
N LEU A 79 1.99 -9.00 9.89
CA LEU A 79 3.13 -8.46 10.65
C LEU A 79 2.76 -8.06 12.08
N GLN A 80 1.56 -7.52 12.32
CA GLN A 80 1.17 -7.02 13.64
C GLN A 80 0.57 -8.09 14.56
N LYS A 81 -0.04 -9.12 14.02
CA LYS A 81 -0.89 -10.06 14.78
C LYS A 81 -0.44 -11.51 14.66
N HIS A 82 0.29 -11.85 13.61
CA HIS A 82 0.75 -13.19 13.30
C HIS A 82 2.23 -13.15 12.87
N PRO A 83 3.16 -12.71 13.75
CA PRO A 83 4.58 -12.60 13.42
C PRO A 83 5.19 -13.93 12.94
N GLU A 84 4.61 -15.07 13.36
CA GLU A 84 4.98 -16.41 12.89
C GLU A 84 4.72 -16.64 11.39
N LEU A 85 3.87 -15.83 10.77
CA LEU A 85 3.54 -15.90 9.34
C LEU A 85 4.24 -14.82 8.50
N THR A 86 5.23 -14.13 9.05
CA THR A 86 5.96 -13.06 8.34
C THR A 86 6.57 -13.54 7.01
N ALA A 87 6.92 -14.82 6.87
CA ALA A 87 7.41 -15.39 5.62
C ALA A 87 6.39 -15.36 4.45
N SER A 88 5.09 -15.22 4.74
CA SER A 88 4.01 -15.11 3.74
C SER A 88 3.74 -13.67 3.29
N VAL A 89 4.41 -12.69 3.91
CA VAL A 89 4.29 -11.28 3.57
C VAL A 89 5.07 -11.01 2.29
N SER A 90 4.39 -10.46 1.30
CA SER A 90 4.98 -10.10 0.01
C SER A 90 5.05 -8.58 -0.22
N SER A 91 4.46 -7.78 0.67
CA SER A 91 4.49 -6.32 0.62
C SER A 91 5.71 -5.75 1.33
N LYS A 92 6.43 -4.83 0.68
CA LYS A 92 7.62 -4.14 1.22
C LYS A 92 7.45 -3.77 2.71
N ILE A 93 8.42 -4.18 3.52
CA ILE A 93 8.43 -4.00 4.97
C ILE A 93 9.35 -2.83 5.33
N HIS A 94 8.86 -2.00 6.24
CA HIS A 94 9.60 -0.90 6.85
C HIS A 94 9.77 -1.19 8.33
N GLU A 95 11.01 -1.21 8.80
CA GLU A 95 11.37 -1.62 10.15
C GLU A 95 11.85 -0.42 10.98
N CYS A 96 11.52 -0.41 12.27
CA CYS A 96 12.09 0.53 13.20
C CYS A 96 13.52 0.10 13.56
N THR A 97 14.44 1.04 13.60
CA THR A 97 15.84 0.79 14.02
C THR A 97 16.02 0.70 15.53
N HIS A 98 15.00 1.09 16.31
CA HIS A 98 15.08 1.18 17.77
C HIS A 98 14.31 0.08 18.50
N CYS A 99 13.43 -0.65 17.81
CA CYS A 99 12.68 -1.78 18.37
C CYS A 99 12.18 -2.70 17.26
N GLU A 100 11.54 -3.80 17.64
CA GLU A 100 11.03 -4.84 16.72
C GLU A 100 9.79 -4.42 15.92
N TYR A 101 9.40 -3.13 15.94
CA TYR A 101 8.23 -2.68 15.20
C TYR A 101 8.49 -2.69 13.70
N GLN A 102 7.62 -3.38 12.97
CA GLN A 102 7.64 -3.45 11.51
C GLN A 102 6.27 -3.06 10.95
N THR A 103 6.20 -2.55 9.72
CA THR A 103 4.94 -2.24 9.04
C THR A 103 5.14 -2.17 7.53
N THR A 104 4.08 -2.41 6.75
CA THR A 104 4.11 -2.19 5.30
C THR A 104 3.80 -0.73 4.90
N TYR A 105 3.67 0.18 5.87
CA TYR A 105 3.28 1.57 5.64
C TYR A 105 4.30 2.55 6.20
N VAL A 106 4.99 3.28 5.32
CA VAL A 106 5.98 4.31 5.71
C VAL A 106 5.43 5.32 6.72
N HIS A 107 4.20 5.80 6.52
CA HIS A 107 3.59 6.79 7.41
C HIS A 107 3.26 6.22 8.81
N TYR A 108 3.01 4.92 8.93
CA TYR A 108 2.87 4.26 10.23
C TYR A 108 4.22 4.14 10.93
N LEU A 109 5.28 3.81 10.19
CA LEU A 109 6.63 3.81 10.75
C LEU A 109 7.05 5.21 11.21
N ALA A 110 6.81 6.25 10.39
CA ALA A 110 7.10 7.63 10.76
C ALA A 110 6.38 8.04 12.05
N LYS A 111 5.08 7.74 12.15
CA LYS A 111 4.29 7.98 13.38
C LYS A 111 4.80 7.15 14.56
N HIS A 112 5.24 5.92 14.33
CA HIS A 112 5.81 5.06 15.36
C HIS A 112 7.11 5.66 15.89
N ILE A 113 8.02 6.10 15.02
CA ILE A 113 9.33 6.67 15.39
C ILE A 113 9.16 7.92 16.27
N MET A 114 8.10 8.71 16.08
CA MET A 114 7.80 9.84 16.98
C MET A 114 7.64 9.42 18.45
N LYS A 115 7.31 8.16 18.75
CA LYS A 115 7.23 7.64 20.12
C LYS A 115 8.61 7.45 20.76
N HIS A 116 9.63 7.21 19.96
CA HIS A 116 11.03 7.12 20.42
C HIS A 116 11.64 8.50 20.63
N ASN A 117 11.07 9.53 20.00
CA ASN A 117 11.52 10.91 20.18
C ASN A 117 11.07 11.44 21.56
N LYS A 118 12.03 11.85 22.39
CA LYS A 118 11.77 12.50 23.70
C LYS A 118 11.33 13.96 23.56
N ALA A 119 11.50 14.57 22.38
CA ALA A 119 11.06 15.93 22.12
C ALA A 119 9.53 15.99 22.07
N LYS A 120 8.93 16.53 23.13
CA LYS A 120 7.50 16.80 23.19
C LYS A 120 7.20 18.15 22.56
N LEU A 121 6.07 18.24 21.88
CA LEU A 121 5.49 19.48 21.40
C LEU A 121 4.78 20.17 22.57
N THR A 122 5.30 21.31 23.01
CA THR A 122 4.69 22.08 24.10
C THR A 122 3.59 22.99 23.56
N CYS A 123 2.54 23.18 24.36
CA CYS A 123 1.56 24.22 24.09
C CYS A 123 2.21 25.59 24.32
N THR A 124 1.87 26.57 23.48
CA THR A 124 2.37 27.95 23.63
C THR A 124 1.58 28.77 24.64
N ARG A 125 0.53 28.19 25.25
CA ARG A 125 -0.41 28.86 26.16
C ARG A 125 -0.52 28.20 27.53
N CYS A 126 0.04 27.02 27.70
CA CYS A 126 0.14 26.33 28.97
C CYS A 126 1.33 25.36 28.94
N ASP A 127 1.67 24.77 30.09
CA ASP A 127 2.83 23.89 30.23
C ASP A 127 2.56 22.44 29.77
N GLU A 128 1.39 22.17 29.15
CA GLU A 128 1.09 20.84 28.62
C GLU A 128 1.96 20.51 27.40
N SER A 129 2.39 19.24 27.33
CA SER A 129 3.30 18.74 26.31
C SER A 129 2.81 17.44 25.71
N PHE A 130 2.97 17.30 24.39
CA PHE A 130 2.35 16.24 23.60
C PHE A 130 3.36 15.54 22.70
N THR A 131 3.23 14.22 22.58
CA THR A 131 4.05 13.42 21.66
C THR A 131 3.63 13.59 20.20
N PHE A 132 2.35 13.93 19.94
CA PHE A 132 1.81 14.03 18.58
C PHE A 132 1.19 15.41 18.32
N ARG A 133 1.41 15.93 17.11
CA ARG A 133 0.84 17.22 16.67
C ARG A 133 -0.68 17.24 16.69
N SER A 134 -1.32 16.13 16.32
CA SER A 134 -2.78 15.99 16.37
C SER A 134 -3.31 16.13 17.80
N SER A 135 -2.58 15.61 18.79
CA SER A 135 -2.96 15.73 20.20
C SER A 135 -2.83 17.17 20.70
N LEU A 136 -1.74 17.85 20.34
CA LEU A 136 -1.58 19.28 20.63
C LEU A 136 -2.66 20.13 19.95
N ASN A 137 -2.94 19.89 18.66
CA ASN A 137 -4.00 20.60 17.93
C ASN A 137 -5.37 20.40 18.58
N ASN A 138 -5.70 19.17 18.98
CA ASN A 138 -6.95 18.90 19.68
C ASN A 138 -6.99 19.58 21.05
N HIS A 139 -5.90 19.54 21.82
CA HIS A 139 -5.80 20.27 23.08
C HIS A 139 -6.07 21.77 22.87
N ILE A 140 -5.45 22.39 21.86
CA ILE A 140 -5.65 23.81 21.54
C ILE A 140 -7.10 24.07 21.12
N LEU A 141 -7.69 23.23 20.25
CA LEU A 141 -9.09 23.40 19.84
C LEU A 141 -10.06 23.34 21.03
N GLN A 142 -9.77 22.52 22.03
CA GLN A 142 -10.63 22.32 23.20
C GLN A 142 -10.37 23.32 24.33
N LYS A 143 -9.13 23.77 24.52
CA LYS A 143 -8.69 24.58 25.67
C LYS A 143 -8.24 26.00 25.31
N HIS A 144 -7.88 26.24 24.06
CA HIS A 144 -7.30 27.49 23.53
C HIS A 144 -7.83 27.80 22.11
N ARG A 145 -9.16 27.84 21.95
CA ARG A 145 -9.90 27.90 20.66
C ARG A 145 -9.40 29.00 19.70
N ASP A 146 -8.80 30.07 20.22
CA ASP A 146 -8.46 31.30 19.49
C ASP A 146 -7.06 31.26 18.85
N ALA A 147 -6.27 30.20 19.08
CA ALA A 147 -4.82 30.20 18.85
C ALA A 147 -4.33 29.41 17.60
N LEU A 148 -5.22 28.98 16.70
CA LEU A 148 -4.82 28.20 15.51
C LEU A 148 -3.96 28.99 14.49
N LEU A 149 -3.90 30.33 14.62
CA LEU A 149 -3.29 31.23 13.63
C LEU A 149 -1.78 31.46 13.83
N SER A 150 -1.16 31.04 14.94
CA SER A 150 0.23 31.44 15.27
C SER A 150 1.21 30.28 15.48
N GLN A 151 0.86 29.04 15.15
CA GLN A 151 1.79 27.92 15.29
C GLN A 151 2.47 27.60 13.97
N ASP A 152 3.79 27.67 13.95
CA ASP A 152 4.63 27.18 12.86
C ASP A 152 4.27 25.72 12.56
N THR A 153 3.61 25.50 11.43
CA THR A 153 3.15 24.19 10.95
C THR A 153 4.27 23.39 10.28
N SER A 154 5.47 23.96 10.17
CA SER A 154 6.51 23.47 9.26
C SER A 154 7.50 22.51 9.90
N LYS A 155 7.48 22.33 11.24
CA LYS A 155 8.47 21.49 11.93
C LYS A 155 7.87 20.16 12.39
N ASN A 156 7.76 19.21 11.45
CA ASN A 156 7.91 17.82 11.83
C ASN A 156 9.40 17.59 12.08
N HIS A 157 9.80 17.38 13.33
CA HIS A 157 11.15 16.92 13.67
C HIS A 157 11.29 15.44 13.25
N LEU A 158 11.16 15.17 11.95
CA LEU A 158 11.67 13.96 11.32
C LEU A 158 13.17 14.18 11.18
N ALA A 159 13.89 14.13 12.31
CA ALA A 159 15.33 13.96 12.27
C ALA A 159 15.63 12.68 11.46
N GLU A 160 16.79 12.66 10.82
CA GLU A 160 17.30 11.63 9.92
C GLU A 160 17.23 10.21 10.53
N TYR A 161 16.07 9.54 10.43
CA TYR A 161 15.95 8.14 10.78
C TYR A 161 16.07 7.31 9.51
N VAL A 162 17.14 6.51 9.45
CA VAL A 162 17.40 5.57 8.36
C VAL A 162 16.31 4.50 8.36
N VAL A 163 15.43 4.53 7.37
CA VAL A 163 14.51 3.42 7.08
C VAL A 163 15.36 2.27 6.59
N LYS A 164 15.51 1.20 7.40
CA LYS A 164 16.00 -0.08 6.87
C LYS A 164 14.86 -0.68 6.07
N GLU A 165 15.02 -0.65 4.76
CA GLU A 165 14.20 -1.43 3.85
C GLU A 165 14.73 -2.85 3.90
N LYS A 166 13.96 -3.79 4.46
CA LYS A 166 14.27 -5.21 4.31
C LYS A 166 13.68 -5.66 2.97
N PRO A 167 14.50 -6.02 1.97
CA PRO A 167 13.98 -6.61 0.74
C PRO A 167 13.27 -7.91 1.12
N ILE A 168 12.09 -8.12 0.58
CA ILE A 168 11.43 -9.42 0.69
C ILE A 168 12.13 -10.33 -0.31
N GLU A 169 12.81 -11.34 0.19
CA GLU A 169 13.46 -12.37 -0.61
C GLU A 169 12.61 -13.64 -0.53
N ILE A 170 11.98 -13.98 -1.65
CA ILE A 170 11.26 -15.23 -1.86
C ILE A 170 12.26 -16.25 -2.41
N GLN A 171 12.39 -17.40 -1.75
CA GLN A 171 13.36 -18.43 -2.14
C GLN A 171 12.73 -19.45 -3.10
N CYS A 172 13.49 -19.91 -4.09
CA CYS A 172 13.09 -21.05 -4.90
C CYS A 172 13.26 -22.36 -4.11
N SER A 173 12.20 -23.16 -4.01
CA SER A 173 12.20 -24.45 -3.30
C SER A 173 13.15 -25.52 -3.84
N LYS A 174 13.73 -25.32 -5.03
CA LYS A 174 14.64 -26.29 -5.68
C LYS A 174 16.11 -25.85 -5.73
N CYS A 175 16.39 -24.55 -5.75
CA CYS A 175 17.75 -24.04 -5.88
C CYS A 175 18.13 -22.95 -4.87
N ASP A 176 17.25 -22.64 -3.91
CA ASP A 176 17.44 -21.63 -2.86
C ASP A 176 17.93 -20.27 -3.39
N MET A 177 17.59 -19.96 -4.64
CA MET A 177 17.87 -18.65 -5.23
C MET A 177 16.85 -17.63 -4.71
N PRO A 178 17.32 -16.43 -4.26
CA PRO A 178 16.45 -15.36 -3.78
C PRO A 178 15.84 -14.57 -4.94
N PHE A 179 14.57 -14.18 -4.78
CA PHE A 179 13.82 -13.35 -5.73
C PHE A 179 13.05 -12.25 -5.02
N THR A 180 12.91 -11.10 -5.69
CA THR A 180 12.25 -9.92 -5.13
C THR A 180 10.73 -9.94 -5.21
N ASP A 181 10.16 -10.79 -6.08
CA ASP A 181 8.71 -10.95 -6.23
C ASP A 181 8.34 -12.33 -6.80
N GLN A 182 7.08 -12.72 -6.58
CA GLN A 182 6.56 -14.04 -6.96
C GLN A 182 6.53 -14.25 -8.48
N LYS A 183 6.32 -13.19 -9.27
CA LYS A 183 6.21 -13.30 -10.74
C LYS A 183 7.57 -13.61 -11.36
N VAL A 184 8.64 -13.03 -10.79
CA VAL A 184 10.02 -13.31 -11.18
C VAL A 184 10.44 -14.71 -10.75
N LEU A 185 10.08 -15.14 -9.53
CA LEU A 185 10.29 -16.54 -9.11
C LEU A 185 9.54 -17.52 -10.02
N ASP A 186 8.28 -17.27 -10.33
CA ASP A 186 7.48 -18.12 -11.23
C ASP A 186 8.10 -18.17 -12.65
N ASN A 187 8.62 -17.05 -13.15
CA ASN A 187 9.36 -17.05 -14.43
C ASN A 187 10.65 -17.88 -14.34
N HIS A 188 11.38 -17.77 -13.24
CA HIS A 188 12.57 -18.57 -13.00
C HIS A 188 12.23 -20.07 -13.01
N ILE A 189 11.15 -20.47 -12.33
CA ILE A 189 10.66 -21.85 -12.32
C ILE A 189 10.39 -22.33 -13.75
N LEU A 190 9.64 -21.58 -14.56
CA LEU A 190 9.35 -21.98 -15.96
C LEU A 190 10.60 -22.15 -16.83
N GLN A 191 11.67 -21.41 -16.54
CA GLN A 191 12.88 -21.38 -17.37
C GLN A 191 13.97 -22.35 -16.92
N LYS A 192 14.08 -22.59 -15.61
CA LYS A 192 15.17 -23.37 -14.99
C LYS A 192 14.70 -24.65 -14.32
N HIS A 193 13.42 -24.72 -13.93
CA HIS A 193 12.78 -25.84 -13.26
C HIS A 193 11.43 -26.20 -13.90
N PRO A 194 11.37 -26.50 -15.22
CA PRO A 194 10.11 -26.74 -15.93
C PRO A 194 9.29 -27.90 -15.35
N GLU A 195 9.92 -28.84 -14.64
CA GLU A 195 9.26 -29.90 -13.87
C GLU A 195 8.37 -29.39 -12.73
N LEU A 196 8.60 -28.17 -12.24
CA LEU A 196 7.78 -27.50 -11.23
C LEU A 196 6.78 -26.51 -11.85
N ALA A 197 6.53 -26.56 -13.16
CA ALA A 197 5.59 -25.64 -13.82
C ALA A 197 4.16 -25.70 -13.23
N THR A 198 3.78 -26.78 -12.57
CA THR A 198 2.48 -26.93 -11.87
C THR A 198 2.37 -26.08 -10.60
N THR A 199 3.49 -25.62 -10.03
CA THR A 199 3.50 -24.76 -8.83
C THR A 199 3.42 -23.27 -9.17
N VAL A 200 3.43 -22.92 -10.46
CA VAL A 200 3.37 -21.53 -10.93
C VAL A 200 1.94 -21.01 -10.78
N SER A 201 1.81 -19.93 -10.02
CA SER A 201 0.52 -19.26 -9.78
C SER A 201 0.27 -18.09 -10.74
N SER A 202 1.35 -17.52 -11.29
CA SER A 202 1.29 -16.42 -12.26
C SER A 202 0.74 -16.87 -13.60
N LYS A 203 0.08 -15.94 -14.32
CA LYS A 203 -0.37 -16.17 -15.70
C LYS A 203 0.80 -16.58 -16.59
N ILE A 204 0.65 -17.71 -17.28
CA ILE A 204 1.66 -18.27 -18.19
C ILE A 204 1.35 -17.81 -19.63
N HIS A 205 2.38 -17.36 -20.32
CA HIS A 205 2.40 -17.03 -21.74
C HIS A 205 3.24 -18.09 -22.47
N GLU A 206 2.61 -18.80 -23.40
CA GLU A 206 3.23 -19.92 -24.13
C GLU A 206 3.53 -19.51 -25.57
N CYS A 207 4.69 -19.94 -26.07
CA CYS A 207 5.01 -19.81 -27.49
C CYS A 207 4.14 -20.77 -28.31
N LYS A 208 3.60 -20.26 -29.42
CA LYS A 208 2.81 -21.07 -30.35
C LYS A 208 3.65 -22.00 -31.23
N TYR A 209 4.96 -21.75 -31.32
CA TYR A 209 5.87 -22.43 -32.25
C TYR A 209 6.85 -23.39 -31.56
N CYS A 210 7.00 -23.31 -30.23
CA CYS A 210 7.90 -24.19 -29.49
C CYS A 210 7.46 -24.33 -28.02
N LYS A 211 8.20 -25.13 -27.23
CA LYS A 211 7.90 -25.41 -25.81
C LYS A 211 8.23 -24.27 -24.84
N TYR A 212 8.55 -23.07 -25.33
CA TYR A 212 8.91 -21.93 -24.50
C TYR A 212 7.70 -21.37 -23.74
N LYS A 213 7.84 -21.19 -22.42
CA LYS A 213 6.80 -20.63 -21.52
C LYS A 213 7.40 -19.55 -20.62
N THR A 214 6.70 -18.46 -20.37
CA THR A 214 7.15 -17.35 -19.49
C THR A 214 5.97 -16.69 -18.80
N THR A 215 6.19 -16.03 -17.66
CA THR A 215 5.16 -15.21 -16.99
C THR A 215 5.16 -13.75 -17.46
N HIS A 216 6.10 -13.37 -18.31
CA HIS A 216 6.25 -12.01 -18.82
C HIS A 216 5.92 -11.91 -20.31
N GLU A 217 4.95 -11.06 -20.64
CA GLU A 217 4.55 -10.80 -22.01
C GLU A 217 5.70 -10.26 -22.88
N TRP A 218 6.53 -9.37 -22.33
CA TRP A 218 7.71 -8.84 -23.04
C TRP A 218 8.76 -9.92 -23.33
N CYS A 219 8.93 -10.91 -22.45
CA CYS A 219 9.82 -12.05 -22.68
C CYS A 219 9.32 -12.90 -23.84
N LEU A 220 7.99 -13.12 -23.92
CA LEU A 220 7.38 -13.84 -25.05
C LEU A 220 7.53 -13.05 -26.35
N ALA A 221 7.23 -11.74 -26.35
CA ALA A 221 7.37 -10.89 -27.52
C ALA A 221 8.80 -10.91 -28.08
N ARG A 222 9.82 -10.78 -27.20
CA ARG A 222 11.23 -10.88 -27.59
C ARG A 222 11.60 -12.29 -28.10
N HIS A 223 11.03 -13.34 -27.50
CA HIS A 223 11.24 -14.71 -27.98
C HIS A 223 10.64 -14.91 -29.38
N MET A 224 9.46 -14.36 -29.67
CA MET A 224 8.81 -14.49 -30.97
C MET A 224 9.62 -13.89 -32.13
N ILE A 225 10.43 -12.86 -31.87
CA ILE A 225 11.37 -12.30 -32.88
C ILE A 225 12.35 -13.37 -33.39
N LYS A 226 12.71 -14.37 -32.57
CA LYS A 226 13.59 -15.46 -33.00
C LYS A 226 12.93 -16.37 -34.04
N HIS A 227 11.60 -16.47 -34.03
CA HIS A 227 10.85 -17.23 -35.04
C HIS A 227 10.61 -16.42 -36.32
N THR A 228 10.62 -15.08 -36.25
CA THR A 228 10.46 -14.23 -37.43
C THR A 228 11.75 -14.04 -38.24
N VAL A 229 12.91 -14.40 -37.68
CA VAL A 229 14.23 -14.32 -38.34
C VAL A 229 14.65 -15.68 -38.94
N GLN A 230 13.83 -16.72 -38.80
CA GLN A 230 14.07 -18.07 -39.36
C GLN A 230 13.12 -18.44 -40.52
N MET A 231 12.51 -17.45 -41.19
CA MET A 231 11.78 -17.65 -42.46
C MET A 231 12.49 -16.94 -43.61
#